data_AF-A0A3P0PFH7-F1
#
_entry.id   AF-A0A3P0PFH7-F1
#
_cell.length_a   1.000
_cell.length_b   1.000
_cell.length_c   1.000
_cell.angle_alpha   90.00
_cell.angle_beta   90.00
_cell.angle_gamma   90.00
#
_symmetry.space_group_name_H-M   'P 1'
#
loop_
_entity.id
_entity.type
_entity.pdbx_description
1 polymer ?
#
loop_
_entity_poly.entity_id
_entity_poly.type
_entity_poly.pdbx_seq_one_letter_code
_entity_poly.pdbx_strand_id
1 'polypeptide(L)'
;MTYTATGDSVRIYHHVPQLARIRADVLLGDVWKQPELAFRDRILVTLGVLAAGGKVEEMKAWMARGVEAGITLDELRGLIVQVTFYAGWPAGLSAGKAALDLFETEGK
;
A
#
# COMPACT_ATOMS: atom_id res chain seq x y z
N MET A 1 -10.05 11.15 -7.69
CA MET A 1 -9.14 10.02 -7.98
C MET A 1 -9.98 8.75 -8.01
N THR A 2 -10.33 8.28 -9.21
CA THR A 2 -11.14 7.08 -9.44
C THR A 2 -10.22 5.86 -9.40
N TYR A 3 -10.32 5.04 -8.36
CA TYR A 3 -9.65 3.75 -8.31
C TYR A 3 -10.40 2.79 -9.24
N THR A 4 -9.76 2.36 -10.32
CA THR A 4 -10.29 1.28 -11.17
C THR A 4 -10.07 -0.03 -10.43
N ALA A 5 -11.17 -0.63 -9.94
CA ALA A 5 -11.13 -1.94 -9.33
C ALA A 5 -10.59 -2.96 -10.35
N THR A 6 -9.67 -3.84 -9.93
CA THR A 6 -9.23 -4.98 -10.73
C THR A 6 -10.43 -5.85 -11.11
N GLY A 7 -10.30 -6.68 -12.15
CA GLY A 7 -11.41 -7.52 -12.63
C GLY A 7 -12.12 -8.29 -11.51
N ASP A 8 -11.37 -8.81 -10.54
CA ASP A 8 -11.94 -9.52 -9.40
C ASP A 8 -12.54 -8.60 -8.34
N SER A 9 -11.93 -7.44 -8.05
CA SER A 9 -12.50 -6.49 -7.08
C SER A 9 -13.89 -6.00 -7.51
N VAL A 10 -14.10 -5.74 -8.81
CA VAL A 10 -15.41 -5.36 -9.35
C VAL A 10 -16.45 -6.46 -9.12
N ARG A 11 -16.08 -7.72 -9.42
CA ARG A 11 -16.96 -8.89 -9.22
C ARG A 11 -17.29 -9.09 -7.75
N ILE A 12 -16.31 -8.95 -6.87
CA ILE A 12 -16.50 -9.02 -5.41
C ILE A 12 -17.45 -7.93 -4.94
N TYR A 13 -17.27 -6.69 -5.38
CA TYR A 13 -18.16 -5.58 -5.01
C TYR A 13 -19.58 -5.75 -5.54
N HIS A 14 -19.76 -6.36 -6.70
CA HIS A 14 -21.08 -6.70 -7.21
C HIS A 14 -21.81 -7.70 -6.30
N HIS A 15 -21.12 -8.74 -5.84
CA HIS A 15 -21.70 -9.78 -4.97
C HIS A 15 -21.72 -9.38 -3.48
N VAL A 16 -20.90 -8.42 -3.07
CA VAL A 16 -20.79 -7.92 -1.69
C VAL A 16 -20.90 -6.38 -1.71
N PRO A 17 -22.08 -5.82 -2.02
CA PRO A 17 -22.26 -4.38 -2.26
C PRO A 17 -21.93 -3.51 -1.05
N GLN A 18 -22.08 -4.05 0.16
CA GLN A 18 -21.70 -3.34 1.37
C GLN A 18 -20.19 -3.03 1.40
N LEU A 19 -19.34 -3.91 0.85
CA LEU A 19 -17.89 -3.67 0.77
C LEU A 19 -17.57 -2.51 -0.18
N ALA A 20 -18.30 -2.41 -1.29
CA ALA A 20 -18.19 -1.28 -2.22
C ALA A 20 -18.59 0.03 -1.55
N ARG A 21 -19.71 0.02 -0.82
CA ARG A 21 -20.24 1.18 -0.09
C ARG A 21 -19.24 1.69 0.95
N ILE A 22 -18.79 0.85 1.88
CA ILE A 22 -17.88 1.29 2.94
C ILE A 22 -16.51 1.70 2.39
N ARG A 23 -16.07 1.13 1.27
CA ARG A 23 -14.87 1.59 0.58
C ARG A 23 -15.02 3.00 0.02
N ALA A 24 -16.15 3.30 -0.61
CA ALA A 24 -16.40 4.63 -1.18
C ALA A 24 -16.64 5.67 -0.08
N ASP A 25 -17.56 5.39 0.84
CA ASP A 25 -18.08 6.38 1.78
C ASP A 25 -17.19 6.53 3.02
N VAL A 26 -16.69 5.42 3.57
CA VAL A 26 -15.91 5.45 4.82
C VAL A 26 -14.42 5.53 4.53
N LEU A 27 -13.86 4.58 3.77
CA LEU A 27 -12.41 4.54 3.53
C LEU A 27 -11.98 5.77 2.73
N LEU A 28 -12.45 5.92 1.50
CA LEU A 28 -12.02 7.01 0.60
C LEU A 28 -12.77 8.33 0.86
N GLY A 29 -14.01 8.24 1.34
CA GLY A 29 -14.89 9.37 1.57
C GLY A 29 -14.57 10.16 2.84
N ASP A 30 -14.04 9.49 3.87
CA ASP A 30 -13.80 10.04 5.21
C ASP A 30 -12.37 9.75 5.71
N VAL A 31 -12.03 8.50 6.04
CA VAL A 31 -10.78 8.14 6.72
C VAL A 31 -9.52 8.65 6.00
N TRP A 32 -9.47 8.55 4.66
CA TRP A 32 -8.33 9.02 3.87
C TRP A 32 -8.28 10.54 3.67
N LYS A 33 -9.31 11.29 4.08
CA LYS A 33 -9.40 12.75 3.99
C LYS A 33 -9.19 13.46 5.32
N GLN A 34 -9.09 12.73 6.42
CA GLN A 34 -8.82 13.27 7.75
C GLN A 34 -7.55 14.16 7.73
N PRO A 35 -7.59 15.38 8.27
CA PRO A 35 -6.50 16.36 8.12
C PRO A 35 -5.28 16.08 9.01
N GLU A 36 -5.40 15.22 10.02
CA GLU A 36 -4.39 15.01 11.06
C GLU A 36 -3.16 14.25 10.55
N LEU A 37 -3.29 13.52 9.45
CA LEU A 37 -2.19 12.79 8.82
C LEU A 37 -2.21 13.00 7.31
N ALA A 38 -1.06 13.43 6.77
CA ALA A 38 -0.92 13.70 5.34
C ALA A 38 -1.14 12.44 4.51
N PHE A 39 -1.62 12.61 3.27
CA PHE A 39 -1.88 11.51 2.35
C PHE A 39 -0.65 10.61 2.13
N ARG A 40 0.54 11.22 1.97
CA ARG A 40 1.82 10.52 1.86
C ARG A 40 2.07 9.61 3.08
N ASP A 41 1.90 10.16 4.28
CA ASP A 41 2.20 9.44 5.53
C ASP A 41 1.19 8.31 5.78
N ARG A 42 -0.06 8.48 5.35
CA ARG A 42 -1.07 7.40 5.35
C ARG A 42 -0.64 6.21 4.48
N ILE A 43 0.00 6.46 3.34
CA ILE A 43 0.55 5.39 2.50
C ILE A 43 1.69 4.68 3.23
N LEU A 44 2.64 5.40 3.82
CA LEU A 44 3.75 4.79 4.58
C LEU A 44 3.24 3.91 5.73
N VAL A 45 2.25 4.39 6.49
CA VAL A 45 1.61 3.59 7.56
C VAL A 45 0.92 2.36 6.97
N THR A 46 0.18 2.51 5.88
CA THR A 46 -0.49 1.38 5.20
C THR A 46 0.53 0.33 4.74
N LEU A 47 1.63 0.75 4.13
CA LEU A 47 2.72 -0.13 3.71
C LEU A 47 3.34 -0.89 4.89
N GLY A 48 3.58 -0.21 6.01
CA GLY A 48 4.08 -0.84 7.23
C GLY A 48 3.13 -1.93 7.75
N VAL A 49 1.82 -1.64 7.80
CA VAL A 49 0.79 -2.61 8.23
C VAL A 49 0.67 -3.79 7.26
N LEU A 50 0.72 -3.54 5.94
CA LEU A 50 0.68 -4.58 4.93
C LEU A 50 1.91 -5.49 5.00
N ALA A 51 3.10 -4.92 5.23
CA ALA A 51 4.34 -5.67 5.42
C ALA A 51 4.26 -6.57 6.66
N ALA A 52 3.86 -6.01 7.80
CA ALA A 52 3.70 -6.75 9.05
C ALA A 52 2.62 -7.85 8.93
N GLY A 53 1.57 -7.62 8.15
CA GLY A 53 0.50 -8.59 7.88
C GLY A 53 0.79 -9.58 6.75
N GLY A 54 1.98 -9.54 6.14
CA GLY A 54 2.38 -10.44 5.05
C GLY A 54 1.56 -10.28 3.75
N LYS A 55 0.99 -9.10 3.50
CA LYS A 55 0.11 -8.82 2.35
C LYS A 55 0.89 -8.34 1.12
N VAL A 56 1.78 -9.19 0.63
CA VAL A 56 2.80 -8.84 -0.39
C VAL A 56 2.21 -8.32 -1.70
N GLU A 57 1.12 -8.90 -2.20
CA GLU A 57 0.52 -8.44 -3.47
C GLU A 57 -0.12 -7.05 -3.33
N GLU A 58 -0.75 -6.77 -2.19
CA GLU A 58 -1.24 -5.42 -1.89
C GLU A 58 -0.09 -4.42 -1.75
N MET A 59 1.02 -4.84 -1.12
CA MET A 59 2.20 -3.98 -0.99
C MET A 59 2.72 -3.48 -2.34
N LYS A 60 2.80 -4.34 -3.36
CA LYS A 60 3.27 -3.92 -4.70
C LYS A 60 2.44 -2.75 -5.24
N ALA A 61 1.11 -2.88 -5.20
CA ALA A 61 0.20 -1.85 -5.67
C ALA A 61 0.32 -0.55 -4.85
N TRP A 62 0.46 -0.66 -3.52
CA TRP A 62 0.60 0.50 -2.65
C TRP A 62 1.97 1.17 -2.72
N MET A 63 3.05 0.43 -3.02
CA MET A 63 4.39 0.97 -3.21
C MET A 63 4.45 1.81 -4.49
N ALA A 64 3.90 1.30 -5.60
CA ALA A 64 3.80 2.05 -6.85
C ALA A 64 3.01 3.35 -6.66
N ARG A 65 1.85 3.27 -6.00
CA ARG A 65 1.04 4.46 -5.65
C ARG A 65 1.78 5.41 -4.70
N GLY A 66 2.59 4.87 -3.80
CA GLY A 66 3.43 5.65 -2.90
C GLY A 66 4.43 6.51 -3.67
N VAL A 67 5.10 5.92 -4.67
CA VAL A 67 6.02 6.64 -5.55
C VAL A 67 5.31 7.74 -6.33
N GLU A 68 4.14 7.46 -6.90
CA GLU A 68 3.29 8.49 -7.54
C GLU A 68 2.89 9.63 -6.58
N ALA A 69 2.76 9.32 -5.29
CA ALA A 69 2.44 10.28 -4.23
C ALA A 69 3.67 10.97 -3.62
N GLY A 70 4.87 10.75 -4.18
CA GLY A 70 6.11 11.41 -3.77
C GLY A 70 6.91 10.69 -2.68
N ILE A 71 6.60 9.43 -2.36
CA ILE A 71 7.46 8.59 -1.52
C ILE A 71 8.67 8.18 -2.36
N THR A 72 9.88 8.43 -1.86
CA THR A 72 11.10 8.07 -2.59
C THR A 72 11.42 6.59 -2.47
N LEU A 73 12.22 6.06 -3.40
CA LEU A 73 12.68 4.68 -3.30
C LEU A 73 13.59 4.47 -2.08
N ASP A 74 14.33 5.49 -1.64
CA ASP A 74 15.10 5.45 -0.40
C ASP A 74 14.21 5.36 0.85
N GLU A 75 13.07 6.03 0.85
CA GLU A 75 12.08 5.90 1.93
C GLU A 75 11.48 4.50 1.95
N LEU A 76 11.26 3.86 0.79
CA LEU A 76 10.83 2.46 0.73
C LEU A 76 11.91 1.51 1.24
N ARG A 77 13.19 1.74 0.92
CA ARG A 77 14.32 0.98 1.49
C ARG A 77 14.35 1.11 3.02
N GLY A 78 14.19 2.33 3.54
CA GLY A 78 14.09 2.61 4.96
C GLY A 78 12.91 1.88 5.62
N LEU A 79 11.73 1.91 5.00
CA LEU A 79 10.55 1.19 5.46
C LEU A 79 10.80 -0.33 5.55
N ILE A 80 11.42 -0.93 4.54
CA ILE A 80 11.75 -2.37 4.52
C ILE A 80 12.66 -2.75 5.69
N VAL A 81 13.70 -1.96 5.93
CA VAL A 81 14.60 -2.19 7.08
C VAL A 81 13.84 -2.01 8.39
N GLN A 82 13.03 -0.95 8.52
CA GLN A 82 12.26 -0.69 9.73
C GLN A 82 11.32 -1.87 10.06
N VAL A 83 10.50 -2.34 9.11
CA VAL A 83 9.55 -3.43 9.35
C VAL A 83 10.26 -4.77 9.64
N THR A 84 11.48 -4.96 9.15
CA THR A 84 12.29 -6.15 9.46
C THR A 84 12.52 -6.32 10.96
N PHE A 85 12.76 -5.23 11.69
CA PHE A 85 13.02 -5.29 13.13
C PHE A 85 11.75 -5.40 13.98
N TYR A 86 10.63 -4.86 13.51
CA TYR A 86 9.37 -4.85 14.28
C TYR A 86 8.40 -5.98 13.91
N ALA A 87 8.51 -6.54 12.70
CA ALA A 87 7.67 -7.63 12.19
C ALA A 87 8.48 -8.88 11.78
N GLY A 88 9.81 -8.85 11.98
CA GLY A 88 10.70 -9.98 11.73
C GLY A 88 11.28 -10.04 10.32
N TRP A 89 12.37 -10.79 10.19
CA TRP A 89 13.11 -11.00 8.94
C TRP A 89 12.25 -11.44 7.75
N PRO A 90 11.30 -12.39 7.92
CA PRO A 90 10.41 -12.79 6.83
C PRO A 90 9.58 -11.63 6.26
N ALA A 91 9.05 -10.74 7.13
CA ALA A 91 8.29 -9.58 6.69
C ALA A 91 9.16 -8.62 5.88
N GLY A 92 10.41 -8.40 6.32
CA GLY A 92 11.42 -7.64 5.58
C GLY A 92 11.68 -8.18 4.18
N LEU A 93 11.97 -9.48 4.06
CA LEU A 93 12.20 -10.13 2.77
C LEU A 93 10.98 -10.07 1.86
N SER A 94 9.78 -10.28 2.41
CA SER A 94 8.52 -10.16 1.68
C SER A 94 8.27 -8.73 1.18
N ALA A 95 8.55 -7.71 2.00
CA ALA A 95 8.47 -6.31 1.62
C ALA A 95 9.49 -5.96 0.52
N GLY A 96 10.74 -6.42 0.65
CA GLY A 96 11.77 -6.27 -0.36
C GLY A 96 11.37 -6.89 -1.70
N LYS A 97 10.80 -8.11 -1.67
CA LYS A 97 10.28 -8.78 -2.88
C LYS A 97 9.19 -7.97 -3.58
N ALA A 98 8.33 -7.28 -2.84
CA ALA A 98 7.30 -6.42 -3.43
C ALA A 98 7.88 -5.15 -4.11
N ALA A 99 9.06 -4.71 -3.70
CA ALA A 99 9.69 -3.49 -4.21
C ALA A 99 10.71 -3.73 -5.34
N LEU A 100 11.04 -4.99 -5.67
CA LEU A 100 12.09 -5.34 -6.63
C LEU A 100 11.94 -4.61 -7.97
N ASP A 101 10.76 -4.68 -8.59
CA ASP A 101 10.51 -4.07 -9.90
C ASP A 101 10.76 -2.55 -9.88
N LEU A 102 10.44 -1.87 -8.76
CA LEU A 102 10.67 -0.44 -8.58
C LEU A 102 12.17 -0.12 -8.46
N PHE A 103 12.91 -0.90 -7.67
CA PHE A 103 14.35 -0.72 -7.48
C PHE A 103 15.16 -1.04 -8.74
N GLU A 104 14.76 -2.07 -9.49
CA GLU A 104 15.45 -2.46 -10.73
C GLU A 104 15.15 -1.51 -11.89
N THR A 105 14.01 -0.80 -11.87
CA THR A 105 13.69 0.21 -12.86
C THR A 105 14.47 1.51 -12.63
N GLU A 106 14.75 1.90 -11.38
CA GLU A 106 15.58 3.07 -11.06
C GLU A 106 17.05 2.94 -11.52
N GLY A 107 17.56 1.70 -11.55
CA GLY A 107 18.93 1.41 -11.97
C GLY A 107 19.15 1.40 -13.50
N LYS A 108 18.11 1.65 -14.29
CA LYS A 108 18.15 1.70 -15.76
C LYS A 108 17.92 3.14 -16.23
#